data_AF-A0A7V6GWR1-F1
#
_entry.id   AF-A0A7V6GWR1-F1
#
_cell.length_a   1.000
_cell.length_b   1.000
_cell.length_c   1.000
_cell.angle_alpha   90.00
_cell.angle_beta   90.00
_cell.angle_gamma   90.00
#
_symmetry.space_group_name_H-M   'P 1'
#
loop_
_entity.id
_entity.type
_entity.pdbx_description
1 polymer ?
#
loop_
_entity_poly.entity_id
_entity_poly.type
_entity_poly.pdbx_seq_one_letter_code
_entity_poly.pdbx_strand_id
1 'polypeptide(L)'
;MINSRNDVIELLREYTITQREYKWNINRPVAFLNGVVLGKFRENDALTRKTLKKGVTDDALCTEINAYLERHIKNIEELEYPNIMQQMKLESYKKQKNELSNTLIDKWISKNCGWIVECVKEISYPEERVLLYLYYAFDNYNFQRQHPFCGDLDELDKEYKNVFDKHSQYRYGLVPVDGDRELIPINPPRIYDKSLNKTFFTKNVPMNLLEKISEMMSNGLVKDFSVRLLNEPGYEGKLNRVYLLEELERGKVFDFTNLGNYSITRLYSQKYEDCMWVVIDPTNITFEELCDDFKIYNDMIVTQVVHLEYEEKGMHYITHLDHEYVFYTIDEYKNKIMGNVTQKGTAKHRLKSFKIDNSRIPFDHRFKIIRKDENGNDLPEEDEQVLCYVLECYFRHKDLLKEYFHKV
;
A
#
# COMPACT_ATOMS: atom_id res chain seq x y z
N MET A 1 -12.44 -17.58 27.33
CA MET A 1 -11.39 -18.11 26.44
C MET A 1 -11.51 -17.44 25.10
N ILE A 2 -10.38 -17.04 24.51
CA ILE A 2 -10.29 -16.47 23.16
C ILE A 2 -10.16 -17.64 22.18
N ASN A 3 -11.05 -17.68 21.19
CA ASN A 3 -11.10 -18.70 20.13
C ASN A 3 -10.81 -18.10 18.76
N SER A 4 -10.95 -16.78 18.58
CA SER A 4 -10.66 -16.12 17.30
C SER A 4 -10.36 -14.63 17.47
N ARG A 5 -9.86 -13.99 16.41
CA ARG A 5 -9.55 -12.56 16.39
C ARG A 5 -10.75 -11.68 16.72
N ASN A 6 -11.94 -12.14 16.33
CA ASN A 6 -13.19 -11.43 16.57
C ASN A 6 -13.48 -11.24 18.07
N ASP A 7 -12.99 -12.13 18.94
CA ASP A 7 -13.18 -12.03 20.39
C ASP A 7 -12.41 -10.85 21.03
N VAL A 8 -11.46 -10.27 20.29
CA VAL A 8 -10.59 -9.17 20.74
C VAL A 8 -10.58 -7.98 19.78
N ILE A 9 -11.45 -7.94 18.77
CA ILE A 9 -11.39 -6.94 17.69
C ILE A 9 -11.46 -5.50 18.19
N GLU A 10 -12.28 -5.22 19.20
CA GLU A 10 -12.37 -3.88 19.78
C GLU A 10 -11.06 -3.45 20.48
N LEU A 11 -10.36 -4.38 21.13
CA LEU A 11 -9.05 -4.11 21.72
C LEU A 11 -8.01 -3.82 20.62
N LEU A 12 -8.05 -4.54 19.49
CA LEU A 12 -7.16 -4.28 18.36
C LEU A 12 -7.43 -2.90 17.71
N ARG A 13 -8.69 -2.45 17.70
CA ARG A 13 -9.05 -1.08 17.30
C ARG A 13 -8.47 -0.04 18.25
N GLU A 14 -8.57 -0.25 19.57
CA GLU A 14 -7.97 0.66 20.55
C GLU A 14 -6.44 0.75 20.43
N TYR A 15 -5.78 -0.37 20.13
CA TYR A 15 -4.35 -0.39 19.83
C TYR A 15 -4.01 0.46 18.60
N THR A 16 -4.83 0.43 17.56
CA THR A 16 -4.64 1.28 16.38
C THR A 16 -4.68 2.76 16.76
N ILE A 17 -5.67 3.18 17.55
CA ILE A 17 -5.80 4.56 18.02
C ILE A 17 -4.56 4.97 18.81
N THR A 18 -4.13 4.12 19.75
CA THR A 18 -2.97 4.40 20.61
C THR A 18 -1.67 4.54 19.80
N GLN A 19 -1.49 3.71 18.77
CA GLN A 19 -0.31 3.77 17.89
C GLN A 19 -0.20 5.10 17.12
N ARG A 20 -1.27 5.89 17.06
CA ARG A 20 -1.36 7.16 16.33
C ARG A 20 -1.36 8.39 17.25
N GLU A 21 -1.32 8.20 18.57
CA GLU A 21 -1.18 9.30 19.53
C GLU A 21 0.22 9.95 19.41
N TYR A 22 0.28 11.26 19.14
CA TYR A 22 1.56 11.99 18.97
C TYR A 22 2.16 12.50 20.29
N LYS A 23 1.34 12.65 21.34
CA LYS A 23 1.77 13.22 22.63
C LYS A 23 2.25 12.12 23.59
N TRP A 24 3.48 11.68 23.38
CA TRP A 24 4.14 10.74 24.28
C TRP A 24 5.04 11.52 25.25
N ASN A 25 4.77 11.42 26.56
CA ASN A 25 5.72 11.84 27.59
C ASN A 25 7.05 11.05 27.41
N ILE A 26 8.19 11.59 27.85
CA ILE A 26 9.54 11.07 27.65
C ILE A 26 9.68 9.57 28.00
N ASN A 27 8.87 9.05 28.94
CA ASN A 27 8.90 7.64 29.36
C ASN A 27 8.08 6.69 28.47
N ARG A 28 7.13 7.20 27.69
CA ARG A 28 6.20 6.41 26.87
C ARG A 28 6.86 5.78 25.63
N PRO A 29 7.79 6.44 24.90
CA PRO A 29 8.53 5.80 23.81
C PRO A 29 9.27 4.52 24.24
N VAL A 30 9.82 4.48 25.46
CA VAL A 30 10.51 3.30 26.00
C VAL A 30 9.54 2.14 26.21
N ALA A 31 8.35 2.40 26.74
CA ALA A 31 7.33 1.38 26.93
C ALA A 31 6.87 0.79 25.58
N PHE A 32 6.78 1.60 24.53
CA PHE A 32 6.24 1.20 23.22
C PHE A 32 7.31 0.76 22.20
N LEU A 33 8.58 0.65 22.60
CA LEU A 33 9.69 0.28 21.72
C LEU A 33 9.44 -1.03 20.94
N ASN A 34 8.72 -1.98 21.55
CA ASN A 34 8.40 -3.28 20.96
C ASN A 34 6.96 -3.36 20.42
N GLY A 35 6.37 -2.21 20.11
CA GLY A 35 5.01 -2.10 19.58
C GLY A 35 3.94 -1.85 20.63
N VAL A 36 2.75 -1.49 20.15
CA VAL A 36 1.63 -1.00 20.96
C VAL A 36 1.09 -2.03 21.94
N VAL A 37 1.08 -3.32 21.57
CA VAL A 37 0.58 -4.41 22.42
C VAL A 37 1.40 -4.50 23.71
N LEU A 38 2.73 -4.51 23.58
CA LEU A 38 3.64 -4.55 24.72
C LEU A 38 3.68 -3.22 25.47
N GLY A 39 3.58 -2.09 24.76
CA GLY A 39 3.46 -0.77 25.40
C GLY A 39 2.25 -0.68 26.32
N LYS A 40 1.06 -1.03 25.82
CA LYS A 40 -0.19 -1.08 26.60
C LYS A 40 -0.12 -2.05 27.77
N PHE A 41 0.50 -3.20 27.57
CA PHE A 41 0.78 -4.13 28.65
C PHE A 41 1.63 -3.48 29.77
N ARG A 42 2.76 -2.85 29.39
CA ARG A 42 3.70 -2.19 30.33
C ARG A 42 3.06 -0.99 31.04
N GLU A 43 2.14 -0.30 30.39
CA GLU A 43 1.34 0.78 30.97
C GLU A 43 0.21 0.29 31.89
N ASN A 44 0.04 -1.01 32.08
CA ASN A 44 -1.08 -1.59 32.84
C ASN A 44 -2.46 -1.18 32.31
N ASP A 45 -2.60 -1.08 30.99
CA ASP A 45 -3.88 -0.79 30.35
C ASP A 45 -4.99 -1.76 30.82
N ALA A 46 -6.11 -1.19 31.28
CA ALA A 46 -7.17 -1.95 31.92
C ALA A 46 -7.80 -2.99 30.98
N LEU A 47 -7.99 -2.65 29.70
CA LEU A 47 -8.62 -3.54 28.73
C LEU A 47 -7.65 -4.65 28.31
N THR A 48 -6.36 -4.32 28.11
CA THR A 48 -5.31 -5.31 27.90
C THR A 48 -5.25 -6.28 29.07
N ARG A 49 -5.12 -5.79 30.32
CA ARG A 49 -5.02 -6.62 31.54
C ARG A 49 -6.24 -7.51 31.73
N LYS A 50 -7.44 -6.98 31.51
CA LYS A 50 -8.69 -7.76 31.55
C LYS A 50 -8.70 -8.87 30.50
N THR A 51 -8.15 -8.61 29.32
CA THR A 51 -8.11 -9.58 28.22
C THR A 51 -7.13 -10.71 28.48
N LEU A 52 -5.96 -10.44 29.08
CA LEU A 52 -4.98 -11.46 29.47
C LEU A 52 -5.58 -12.56 30.35
N LYS A 53 -6.52 -12.20 31.22
CA LYS A 53 -7.20 -13.15 32.12
C LYS A 53 -8.19 -14.09 31.41
N LYS A 54 -8.50 -13.90 30.12
CA LYS A 54 -9.49 -14.71 29.39
C LYS A 54 -8.96 -16.09 28.97
N GLY A 55 -7.64 -16.26 28.86
CA GLY A 55 -6.99 -17.42 28.23
C GLY A 55 -7.21 -17.49 26.72
N VAL A 56 -6.42 -18.29 26.01
CA VAL A 56 -6.50 -18.48 24.54
C VAL A 56 -6.35 -19.95 24.18
N THR A 57 -7.15 -20.42 23.22
CA THR A 57 -7.04 -21.79 22.68
C THR A 57 -5.77 -21.97 21.86
N ASP A 58 -5.24 -23.19 21.82
CA ASP A 58 -4.12 -23.55 20.94
C ASP A 58 -4.40 -23.21 19.47
N ASP A 59 -5.59 -23.54 18.97
CA ASP A 59 -5.98 -23.31 17.57
C ASP A 59 -5.92 -21.83 17.15
N ALA A 60 -6.55 -20.96 17.95
CA ALA A 60 -6.50 -19.51 17.73
C ALA A 60 -5.07 -18.96 17.72
N LEU A 61 -4.22 -19.42 18.66
CA LEU A 61 -2.83 -18.97 18.75
C LEU A 61 -2.00 -19.46 17.56
N CYS A 62 -2.13 -20.74 17.21
CA CYS A 62 -1.48 -21.32 16.03
C CYS A 62 -1.90 -20.61 14.74
N THR A 63 -3.18 -20.26 14.59
CA THR A 63 -3.70 -19.59 13.40
C THR A 63 -3.05 -18.21 13.21
N GLU A 64 -2.97 -17.40 14.26
CA GLU A 64 -2.36 -16.07 14.16
C GLU A 64 -0.85 -16.12 13.93
N ILE A 65 -0.14 -17.05 14.58
CA ILE A 65 1.30 -17.25 14.35
C ILE A 65 1.54 -17.73 12.91
N ASN A 66 0.77 -18.71 12.43
CA ASN A 66 0.94 -19.23 11.08
C ASN A 66 0.66 -18.14 10.03
N ALA A 67 -0.42 -17.37 10.19
CA ALA A 67 -0.74 -16.27 9.28
C ALA A 67 0.37 -15.21 9.24
N TYR A 68 0.96 -14.88 10.40
CA TYR A 68 2.10 -13.97 10.49
C TYR A 68 3.31 -14.52 9.72
N LEU A 69 3.68 -15.78 9.96
CA LEU A 69 4.84 -16.42 9.34
C LEU A 69 4.67 -16.56 7.82
N GLU A 70 3.51 -17.04 7.37
CA GLU A 70 3.19 -17.20 5.94
C GLU A 70 3.32 -15.90 5.18
N ARG A 71 2.74 -14.83 5.73
CA ARG A 71 2.80 -13.52 5.14
C ARG A 71 4.24 -13.00 5.07
N HIS A 72 5.02 -13.12 6.15
CA HIS A 72 6.40 -12.65 6.13
C HIS A 72 7.30 -13.44 5.18
N ILE A 73 7.08 -14.75 5.06
CA ILE A 73 7.76 -15.59 4.07
C ILE A 73 7.43 -15.09 2.67
N LYS A 74 6.14 -14.97 2.34
CA LYS A 74 5.66 -14.50 1.04
C LYS A 74 6.21 -13.12 0.69
N ASN A 75 6.13 -12.17 1.61
CA ASN A 75 6.62 -10.80 1.39
C ASN A 75 8.12 -10.74 1.07
N ILE A 76 8.94 -11.65 1.61
CA ILE A 76 10.37 -11.69 1.31
C ILE A 76 10.64 -12.45 0.01
N GLU A 77 9.88 -13.52 -0.28
CA GLU A 77 9.99 -14.28 -1.53
C GLU A 77 9.58 -13.47 -2.76
N GLU A 78 8.67 -12.50 -2.60
CA GLU A 78 8.26 -11.57 -3.66
C GLU A 78 9.27 -10.43 -3.90
N LEU A 79 10.31 -10.29 -3.07
CA LEU A 79 11.37 -9.32 -3.32
C LEU A 79 12.28 -9.80 -4.45
N GLU A 80 12.55 -8.93 -5.41
CA GLU A 80 13.48 -9.21 -6.50
C GLU A 80 14.92 -9.38 -6.00
N TYR A 81 15.33 -8.57 -5.01
CA TYR A 81 16.68 -8.57 -4.43
C TYR A 81 16.66 -8.50 -2.89
N PRO A 82 16.31 -9.58 -2.18
CA PRO A 82 16.32 -9.59 -0.73
C PRO A 82 17.75 -9.45 -0.19
N ASN A 83 17.96 -8.55 0.77
CA ASN A 83 19.24 -8.36 1.44
C ASN A 83 19.56 -9.52 2.40
N ILE A 84 20.80 -9.59 2.90
CA ILE A 84 21.27 -10.68 3.78
C ILE A 84 20.38 -10.84 5.02
N MET A 85 19.97 -9.73 5.64
CA MET A 85 19.09 -9.76 6.81
C MET A 85 17.71 -10.33 6.48
N GLN A 86 17.16 -9.99 5.31
CA GLN A 86 15.89 -10.53 4.82
C GLN A 86 16.01 -12.03 4.50
N GLN A 87 17.11 -12.48 3.90
CA GLN A 87 17.36 -13.90 3.64
C GLN A 87 17.47 -14.71 4.94
N MET A 88 18.22 -14.21 5.93
CA MET A 88 18.30 -14.84 7.26
C MET A 88 16.93 -14.92 7.96
N LYS A 89 16.13 -13.85 7.86
CA LYS A 89 14.75 -13.83 8.37
C LYS A 89 13.87 -14.85 7.65
N LEU A 90 13.98 -14.97 6.33
CA LEU A 90 13.22 -15.93 5.54
C LEU A 90 13.49 -17.37 5.98
N GLU A 91 14.77 -17.75 6.12
CA GLU A 91 15.16 -19.07 6.62
C GLU A 91 14.59 -19.35 8.02
N SER A 92 14.70 -18.36 8.91
CA SER A 92 14.15 -18.43 10.27
C SER A 92 12.64 -18.63 10.26
N TYR A 93 11.90 -17.85 9.46
CA TYR A 93 10.45 -17.97 9.37
C TYR A 93 10.01 -19.30 8.77
N LYS A 94 10.67 -19.79 7.72
CA LYS A 94 10.39 -21.11 7.13
C LYS A 94 10.60 -22.24 8.16
N LYS A 95 11.69 -22.18 8.92
CA LYS A 95 11.97 -23.13 10.00
C LYS A 95 10.89 -23.07 11.08
N GLN A 96 10.58 -21.86 11.57
CA GLN A 96 9.54 -21.64 12.57
C GLN A 96 8.18 -22.18 12.13
N LYS A 97 7.79 -21.93 10.88
CA LYS A 97 6.53 -22.42 10.31
C LYS A 97 6.50 -23.94 10.26
N ASN A 98 7.55 -24.57 9.76
CA ASN A 98 7.64 -26.04 9.72
C ASN A 98 7.57 -26.66 11.12
N GLU A 99 8.22 -26.05 12.11
CA GLU A 99 8.17 -26.53 13.49
C GLU A 99 6.79 -26.37 14.12
N LEU A 100 6.06 -25.28 13.80
CA LEU A 100 4.72 -25.02 14.31
C LEU A 100 3.75 -26.14 13.95
N SER A 101 3.86 -26.68 12.73
CA SER A 101 3.02 -27.79 12.26
C SER A 101 3.36 -29.15 12.89
N ASN A 102 4.55 -29.29 13.47
CA ASN A 102 5.10 -30.58 13.90
C ASN A 102 5.32 -30.69 15.42
N THR A 103 5.00 -29.64 16.18
CA THR A 103 5.26 -29.60 17.63
C THR A 103 4.06 -29.05 18.40
N LEU A 104 3.96 -29.41 19.69
CA LEU A 104 2.97 -28.80 20.58
C LEU A 104 3.28 -27.30 20.71
N ILE A 105 2.24 -26.46 20.67
CA ILE A 105 2.38 -25.00 20.67
C ILE A 105 3.22 -24.48 21.85
N ASP A 106 3.07 -25.06 23.04
CA ASP A 106 3.86 -24.67 24.21
C ASP A 106 5.36 -24.91 24.04
N LYS A 107 5.73 -26.02 23.40
CA LYS A 107 7.14 -26.31 23.06
C LYS A 107 7.64 -25.32 22.01
N TRP A 108 6.81 -25.00 21.03
CA TRP A 108 7.14 -24.01 20.01
C TRP A 108 7.38 -22.62 20.61
N ILE A 109 6.50 -22.18 21.52
CA ILE A 109 6.62 -20.89 22.23
C ILE A 109 7.92 -20.85 23.02
N SER A 110 8.21 -21.88 23.83
CA SER A 110 9.43 -21.92 24.66
C SER A 110 10.72 -21.78 23.85
N LYS A 111 10.71 -22.24 22.59
CA LYS A 111 11.86 -22.21 21.69
C LYS A 111 11.97 -20.91 20.89
N ASN A 112 10.84 -20.37 20.41
CA ASN A 112 10.82 -19.30 19.42
C ASN A 112 10.40 -17.94 20.00
N CYS A 113 9.80 -17.91 21.19
CA CYS A 113 9.26 -16.70 21.81
C CYS A 113 10.03 -16.27 23.08
N GLY A 114 11.25 -16.75 23.31
CA GLY A 114 12.04 -16.39 24.50
C GLY A 114 12.24 -14.88 24.71
N TRP A 115 12.19 -14.10 23.62
CA TRP A 115 12.22 -12.64 23.66
C TRP A 115 11.08 -12.00 24.47
N ILE A 116 9.91 -12.68 24.58
CA ILE A 116 8.78 -12.11 25.32
C ILE A 116 9.06 -12.14 26.82
N VAL A 117 9.73 -13.18 27.33
CA VAL A 117 10.08 -13.32 28.75
C VAL A 117 10.95 -12.16 29.23
N GLU A 118 11.88 -11.69 28.39
CA GLU A 118 12.69 -10.52 28.67
C GLU A 118 11.88 -9.21 28.67
N CYS A 119 10.84 -9.15 27.84
CA CYS A 119 10.00 -7.98 27.63
C CYS A 119 8.89 -7.80 28.68
N VAL A 120 8.47 -8.89 29.34
CA VAL A 120 7.37 -8.90 30.31
C VAL A 120 7.74 -9.72 31.55
N LYS A 121 8.23 -9.01 32.57
CA LYS A 121 8.42 -9.57 33.91
C LYS A 121 7.04 -9.75 34.58
N GLU A 122 6.92 -10.79 35.40
CA GLU A 122 5.80 -10.98 36.35
C GLU A 122 4.42 -11.30 35.72
N ILE A 123 4.37 -12.12 34.66
CA ILE A 123 3.11 -12.69 34.16
C ILE A 123 3.06 -14.20 34.30
N SER A 124 1.85 -14.73 34.47
CA SER A 124 1.64 -16.18 34.45
C SER A 124 1.70 -16.72 33.02
N TYR A 125 2.12 -17.99 32.86
CA TYR A 125 2.20 -18.63 31.54
C TYR A 125 0.90 -18.56 30.71
N PRO A 126 -0.31 -18.75 31.28
CA PRO A 126 -1.54 -18.55 30.53
C PRO A 126 -1.75 -17.12 30.01
N GLU A 127 -1.29 -16.11 30.74
CA GLU A 127 -1.36 -14.71 30.30
C GLU A 127 -0.34 -14.39 29.22
N GLU A 128 0.87 -14.97 29.33
CA GLU A 128 1.91 -14.89 28.29
C GLU A 128 1.37 -15.38 26.94
N ARG A 129 0.66 -16.51 26.93
CA ARG A 129 0.02 -17.03 25.73
C ARG A 129 -1.00 -16.05 25.13
N VAL A 130 -1.81 -15.40 25.96
CA VAL A 130 -2.75 -14.37 25.48
C VAL A 130 -2.01 -13.14 24.97
N LEU A 131 -0.89 -12.76 25.58
CA LEU A 131 -0.09 -11.63 25.12
C LEU A 131 0.56 -11.91 23.76
N LEU A 132 1.11 -13.11 23.56
CA LEU A 132 1.61 -13.58 22.26
C LEU A 132 0.50 -13.56 21.22
N TYR A 133 -0.67 -14.08 21.57
CA TYR A 133 -1.84 -14.03 20.71
C TYR A 133 -2.16 -12.60 20.27
N LEU A 134 -2.25 -11.65 21.21
CA LEU A 134 -2.53 -10.25 20.90
C LEU A 134 -1.43 -9.60 20.04
N TYR A 135 -0.17 -9.96 20.24
CA TYR A 135 0.95 -9.47 19.44
C TYR A 135 0.80 -9.87 17.96
N TYR A 136 0.67 -11.17 17.69
CA TYR A 136 0.52 -11.68 16.33
C TYR A 136 -0.81 -11.24 15.70
N ALA A 137 -1.91 -11.28 16.47
CA ALA A 137 -3.23 -10.85 16.00
C ALA A 137 -3.27 -9.37 15.62
N PHE A 138 -2.65 -8.49 16.42
CA PHE A 138 -2.59 -7.06 16.11
C PHE A 138 -1.77 -6.80 14.86
N ASP A 139 -0.63 -7.46 14.72
CA ASP A 139 0.22 -7.30 13.54
C ASP A 139 -0.49 -7.78 12.26
N ASN A 140 -1.14 -8.95 12.30
CA ASN A 140 -1.97 -9.44 11.20
C ASN A 140 -3.15 -8.52 10.88
N TYR A 141 -3.85 -8.03 11.92
CA TYR A 141 -4.94 -7.08 11.79
C TYR A 141 -4.49 -5.77 11.12
N ASN A 142 -3.36 -5.23 11.56
CA ASN A 142 -2.82 -4.00 11.01
C ASN A 142 -2.39 -4.18 9.54
N PHE A 143 -1.74 -5.30 9.21
CA PHE A 143 -1.39 -5.62 7.83
C PHE A 143 -2.61 -5.70 6.91
N GLN A 144 -3.68 -6.37 7.34
CA GLN A 144 -4.90 -6.49 6.53
C GLN A 144 -5.51 -5.12 6.21
N ARG A 145 -5.56 -4.23 7.20
CA ARG A 145 -6.10 -2.87 7.04
C ARG A 145 -5.22 -1.98 6.16
N GLN A 146 -3.90 -2.12 6.29
CA GLN A 146 -2.94 -1.36 5.51
C GLN A 146 -2.69 -1.97 4.12
N HIS A 147 -3.22 -3.16 3.83
CA HIS A 147 -3.03 -3.83 2.55
C HIS A 147 -3.37 -2.91 1.37
N PRO A 148 -2.55 -2.84 0.30
CA PRO A 148 -2.77 -1.94 -0.83
C PRO A 148 -4.19 -2.02 -1.41
N PHE A 149 -4.74 -3.23 -1.48
CA PHE A 149 -6.06 -3.48 -2.05
C PHE A 149 -7.22 -3.48 -1.04
N CYS A 150 -6.95 -3.25 0.25
CA CYS A 150 -8.01 -3.04 1.24
C CYS A 150 -8.75 -1.73 0.91
N GLY A 151 -10.07 -1.82 0.76
CA GLY A 151 -10.91 -0.70 0.35
C GLY A 151 -11.64 -0.03 1.50
N ASP A 152 -11.55 -0.61 2.70
CA ASP A 152 -12.32 -0.23 3.88
C ASP A 152 -12.03 1.22 4.26
N LEU A 153 -13.05 1.91 4.78
CA LEU A 153 -12.98 3.33 5.16
C LEU A 153 -13.42 3.56 6.60
N ASP A 154 -13.71 2.53 7.39
CA ASP A 154 -14.37 2.66 8.70
C ASP A 154 -13.65 3.60 9.68
N GLU A 155 -12.32 3.68 9.64
CA GLU A 155 -11.55 4.58 10.51
C GLU A 155 -11.50 6.00 9.94
N LEU A 156 -11.32 6.14 8.63
CA LEU A 156 -11.40 7.45 7.96
C LEU A 156 -12.80 8.06 8.08
N ASP A 157 -13.85 7.25 8.02
CA ASP A 157 -15.24 7.68 8.11
C ASP A 157 -15.55 8.32 9.46
N LYS A 158 -14.90 7.87 10.54
CA LYS A 158 -15.06 8.52 11.84
C LYS A 158 -14.62 9.98 11.81
N GLU A 159 -13.61 10.29 10.99
CA GLU A 159 -13.03 11.63 10.85
C GLU A 159 -13.75 12.45 9.78
N TYR A 160 -13.96 11.88 8.59
CA TYR A 160 -14.36 12.62 7.39
C TYR A 160 -15.85 12.55 7.03
N LYS A 161 -16.66 11.64 7.62
CA LYS A 161 -18.08 11.50 7.25
C LYS A 161 -18.91 12.78 7.44
N ASN A 162 -18.48 13.66 8.34
CA ASN A 162 -19.13 14.93 8.65
C ASN A 162 -18.44 16.12 7.95
N VAL A 163 -17.29 15.88 7.31
CA VAL A 163 -16.52 16.88 6.56
C VAL A 163 -16.97 16.91 5.10
N PHE A 164 -17.15 15.73 4.50
CA PHE A 164 -17.55 15.60 3.11
C PHE A 164 -19.00 15.13 2.96
N ASP A 165 -19.69 15.66 1.95
CA ASP A 165 -21.04 15.21 1.59
C ASP A 165 -21.01 13.77 1.04
N LYS A 166 -22.14 13.05 1.16
CA LYS A 166 -22.34 11.67 0.68
C LYS A 166 -22.13 11.52 -0.84
N HIS A 167 -22.23 12.61 -1.60
CA HIS A 167 -22.01 12.63 -3.05
C HIS A 167 -20.57 13.00 -3.45
N SER A 168 -19.68 13.28 -2.50
CA SER A 168 -18.29 13.64 -2.78
C SER A 168 -17.46 12.44 -3.26
N GLN A 169 -16.26 12.74 -3.78
CA GLN A 169 -15.27 11.72 -4.16
C GLN A 169 -14.80 10.86 -2.97
N TYR A 170 -15.07 11.30 -1.74
CA TYR A 170 -14.77 10.58 -0.51
C TYR A 170 -15.45 9.20 -0.42
N ARG A 171 -16.58 9.00 -1.10
CA ARG A 171 -17.21 7.65 -1.21
C ARG A 171 -16.26 6.59 -1.80
N TYR A 172 -15.23 7.04 -2.53
CA TYR A 172 -14.18 6.21 -3.09
C TYR A 172 -12.88 6.27 -2.29
N GLY A 173 -12.92 6.74 -1.04
CA GLY A 173 -11.75 6.94 -0.17
C GLY A 173 -10.78 8.01 -0.65
N LEU A 174 -11.18 8.86 -1.60
CA LEU A 174 -10.37 9.95 -2.14
C LEU A 174 -10.64 11.23 -1.36
N VAL A 175 -9.57 11.85 -0.88
CA VAL A 175 -9.61 13.14 -0.18
C VAL A 175 -8.97 14.21 -1.07
N PRO A 176 -9.66 15.33 -1.33
CA PRO A 176 -9.09 16.41 -2.13
C PRO A 176 -7.89 17.06 -1.42
N VAL A 177 -6.90 17.49 -2.19
CA VAL A 177 -5.82 18.37 -1.74
C VAL A 177 -6.19 19.79 -2.17
N ASP A 178 -6.40 20.67 -1.20
CA ASP A 178 -6.93 22.02 -1.41
C ASP A 178 -6.50 22.99 -0.30
N GLY A 179 -7.19 24.12 -0.15
CA GLY A 179 -6.85 25.15 0.85
C GLY A 179 -6.81 24.63 2.29
N ASP A 180 -7.65 23.63 2.61
CA ASP A 180 -7.73 23.03 3.94
C ASP A 180 -6.76 21.86 4.12
N ARG A 181 -6.42 21.17 3.02
CA ARG A 181 -5.63 19.94 3.01
C ARG A 181 -4.34 20.11 2.21
N GLU A 182 -3.22 20.20 2.91
CA GLU A 182 -1.88 20.38 2.34
C GLU A 182 -1.23 19.03 2.03
N LEU A 183 -0.78 18.81 0.79
CA LEU A 183 0.05 17.67 0.43
C LEU A 183 1.49 17.88 0.93
N ILE A 184 2.05 16.87 1.60
CA ILE A 184 3.42 16.87 2.09
C ILE A 184 4.15 15.66 1.47
N PRO A 185 4.83 15.83 0.34
CA PRO A 185 5.41 14.75 -0.45
C PRO A 185 6.78 14.33 0.11
N ILE A 186 6.82 13.86 1.36
CA ILE A 186 8.02 13.33 2.03
C ILE A 186 7.80 11.89 2.46
N ASN A 187 8.85 11.05 2.54
CA ASN A 187 8.69 9.61 2.86
C ASN A 187 8.30 9.34 4.33
N PRO A 188 7.20 8.61 4.62
CA PRO A 188 6.11 8.18 3.72
C PRO A 188 5.12 9.31 3.38
N PRO A 189 4.64 9.46 2.14
CA PRO A 189 3.86 10.61 1.71
C PRO A 189 2.54 10.78 2.48
N ARG A 190 2.11 12.03 2.69
CA ARG A 190 0.99 12.38 3.58
C ARG A 190 0.29 13.67 3.19
N ILE A 191 -0.94 13.84 3.69
CA ILE A 191 -1.64 15.12 3.72
C ILE A 191 -1.81 15.62 5.15
N TYR A 192 -1.79 16.92 5.35
CA TYR A 192 -2.18 17.57 6.60
C TYR A 192 -3.48 18.33 6.41
N ASP A 193 -4.52 17.91 7.13
CA ASP A 193 -5.82 18.59 7.16
C ASP A 193 -5.83 19.61 8.31
N LYS A 194 -5.91 20.90 7.96
CA LYS A 194 -5.92 22.02 8.89
C LYS A 194 -7.23 22.10 9.68
N SER A 195 -8.34 21.69 9.08
CA SER A 195 -9.66 21.73 9.70
C SER A 195 -9.79 20.69 10.82
N LEU A 196 -9.18 19.53 10.63
CA LEU A 196 -9.12 18.45 11.60
C LEU A 196 -7.89 18.55 12.52
N ASN A 197 -6.90 19.38 12.16
CA ASN A 197 -5.58 19.41 12.78
C ASN A 197 -4.97 17.99 12.84
N LYS A 198 -5.03 17.25 11.72
CA LYS A 198 -4.56 15.86 11.63
C LYS A 198 -3.77 15.60 10.35
N THR A 199 -2.77 14.72 10.45
CA THR A 199 -1.99 14.20 9.32
C THR A 199 -2.43 12.78 8.95
N PHE A 200 -2.60 12.52 7.65
CA PHE A 200 -2.98 11.21 7.12
C PHE A 200 -2.02 10.77 6.03
N PHE A 201 -1.56 9.52 6.06
CA PHE A 201 -0.69 8.99 5.01
C PHE A 201 -1.48 8.66 3.75
N THR A 202 -0.88 8.95 2.59
CA THR A 202 -1.45 8.58 1.29
C THR A 202 -1.29 7.09 1.04
N LYS A 203 -2.19 6.51 0.25
CA LYS A 203 -2.23 5.08 -0.06
C LYS A 203 -2.14 4.87 -1.57
N ASN A 204 -1.26 3.96 -1.98
CA ASN A 204 -1.10 3.51 -3.37
C ASN A 204 -0.70 4.59 -4.38
N VAL A 205 -0.09 5.70 -3.95
CA VAL A 205 0.53 6.68 -4.86
C VAL A 205 2.00 6.79 -4.49
N PRO A 206 2.93 6.50 -5.42
CA PRO A 206 4.36 6.62 -5.16
C PRO A 206 4.77 8.06 -4.80
N MET A 207 5.74 8.21 -3.90
CA MET A 207 6.20 9.52 -3.41
C MET A 207 6.71 10.40 -4.54
N ASN A 208 7.54 9.84 -5.42
CA ASN A 208 8.10 10.51 -6.59
C ASN A 208 7.00 11.03 -7.54
N LEU A 209 5.89 10.30 -7.70
CA LEU A 209 4.75 10.78 -8.46
C LEU A 209 4.04 11.94 -7.75
N LEU A 210 3.87 11.87 -6.42
CA LEU A 210 3.26 12.95 -5.64
C LEU A 210 4.09 14.23 -5.66
N GLU A 211 5.42 14.14 -5.67
CA GLU A 211 6.32 15.28 -5.85
C GLU A 211 6.04 15.99 -7.19
N LYS A 212 5.97 15.22 -8.29
CA LYS A 212 5.66 15.74 -9.62
C LYS A 212 4.26 16.31 -9.73
N ILE A 213 3.26 15.69 -9.11
CA ILE A 213 1.90 16.23 -9.04
C ILE A 213 1.89 17.55 -8.24
N SER A 214 2.59 17.62 -7.12
CA SER A 214 2.72 18.84 -6.32
C SER A 214 3.37 19.99 -7.10
N GLU A 215 4.37 19.69 -7.92
CA GLU A 215 4.99 20.64 -8.86
C GLU A 215 3.98 21.13 -9.90
N MET A 216 3.24 20.22 -10.55
CA MET A 216 2.21 20.57 -11.52
C MET A 216 1.06 21.40 -10.91
N MET A 217 0.68 21.13 -9.66
CA MET A 217 -0.31 21.93 -8.93
C MET A 217 0.20 23.35 -8.69
N SER A 218 1.45 23.49 -8.26
CA SER A 218 2.09 24.80 -8.02
C SER A 218 2.22 25.63 -9.30
N ASN A 219 2.41 24.96 -10.44
CA ASN A 219 2.48 25.57 -11.77
C ASN A 219 1.10 25.81 -12.41
N GLY A 220 0.00 25.42 -11.74
CA GLY A 220 -1.37 25.60 -12.25
C GLY A 220 -1.77 24.65 -13.39
N LEU A 221 -0.99 23.59 -13.64
CA LEU A 221 -1.30 22.56 -14.64
C LEU A 221 -2.32 21.56 -14.12
N VAL A 222 -2.22 21.20 -12.83
CA VAL A 222 -3.20 20.40 -12.10
C VAL A 222 -4.06 21.32 -11.26
N LYS A 223 -5.37 21.28 -11.49
CA LYS A 223 -6.33 22.12 -10.77
C LYS A 223 -6.92 21.40 -9.57
N ASP A 224 -7.59 20.28 -9.83
CA ASP A 224 -8.24 19.49 -8.79
C ASP A 224 -7.51 18.16 -8.64
N PHE A 225 -6.94 17.91 -7.47
CA PHE A 225 -6.27 16.66 -7.14
C PHE A 225 -6.91 16.04 -5.91
N SER A 226 -7.24 14.75 -6.00
CA SER A 226 -7.70 13.96 -4.86
C SER A 226 -6.88 12.68 -4.75
N VAL A 227 -6.56 12.29 -3.51
CA VAL A 227 -5.67 11.16 -3.23
C VAL A 227 -6.31 10.23 -2.22
N ARG A 228 -6.08 8.92 -2.37
CA ARG A 228 -6.53 7.92 -1.40
C ARG A 228 -5.66 7.96 -0.16
N LEU A 229 -6.27 7.84 1.01
CA LEU A 229 -5.57 7.77 2.29
C LEU A 229 -5.56 6.35 2.86
N LEU A 230 -4.63 6.08 3.77
CA LEU A 230 -4.69 4.87 4.61
C LEU A 230 -5.93 4.93 5.51
N ASN A 231 -6.60 3.79 5.69
CA ASN A 231 -7.79 3.68 6.55
C ASN A 231 -7.42 3.74 8.04
N GLU A 232 -7.08 4.93 8.52
CA GLU A 232 -6.52 5.19 9.83
C GLU A 232 -7.10 6.48 10.45
N PRO A 233 -7.12 6.60 11.79
CA PRO A 233 -7.71 7.76 12.49
C PRO A 233 -6.91 9.08 12.33
N GLY A 234 -5.78 9.04 11.63
CA GLY A 234 -4.85 10.17 11.48
C GLY A 234 -3.98 10.41 12.71
N TYR A 235 -2.93 11.20 12.53
CA TYR A 235 -2.03 11.65 13.59
C TYR A 235 -2.37 13.08 13.98
N GLU A 236 -2.44 13.36 15.28
CA GLU A 236 -2.66 14.72 15.78
C GLU A 236 -1.55 15.69 15.34
N GLY A 237 -1.94 16.83 14.78
CA GLY A 237 -1.07 17.89 14.29
C GLY A 237 -0.41 17.60 12.94
N LYS A 238 0.48 18.52 12.53
CA LYS A 238 1.26 18.43 11.29
C LYS A 238 2.52 17.60 11.50
N LEU A 239 2.64 16.47 10.80
CA LEU A 239 3.80 15.59 10.87
C LEU A 239 4.79 15.86 9.73
N ASN A 240 5.88 16.56 10.02
CA ASN A 240 6.95 16.85 9.04
C ASN A 240 8.19 15.94 9.19
N ARG A 241 8.05 14.76 9.81
CA ARG A 241 9.20 13.86 10.04
C ARG A 241 9.35 12.89 8.88
N VAL A 242 10.57 12.77 8.36
CA VAL A 242 10.93 11.76 7.36
C VAL A 242 11.29 10.46 8.07
N TYR A 243 10.82 9.33 7.56
CA TYR A 243 11.27 8.03 8.01
C TYR A 243 12.57 7.67 7.29
N LEU A 244 13.68 7.69 8.01
CA LEU A 244 15.00 7.29 7.51
C LEU A 244 15.20 5.82 7.90
N LEU A 245 14.98 4.90 6.96
CA LEU A 245 15.60 3.58 7.05
C LEU A 245 16.84 3.60 6.17
N GLU A 246 17.86 2.83 6.57
CA GLU A 246 18.80 2.24 5.62
C GLU A 246 18.00 1.26 4.73
N GLU A 247 17.11 1.78 3.90
CA GLU A 247 16.93 1.15 2.61
C GLU A 247 18.32 1.26 2.00
N LEU A 248 19.07 0.16 2.01
CA LEU A 248 20.06 -0.09 0.97
C LEU A 248 19.33 0.33 -0.31
N GLU A 249 19.72 1.48 -0.85
CA GLU A 249 19.12 2.14 -2.02
C GLU A 249 19.38 1.27 -3.25
N ARG A 250 18.87 0.04 -3.23
CA ARG A 250 18.68 -0.74 -4.44
C ARG A 250 17.45 -0.13 -5.06
N GLY A 251 17.69 0.96 -5.80
CA GLY A 251 16.78 1.40 -6.84
C GLY A 251 16.36 0.15 -7.63
N LYS A 252 15.08 0.08 -7.97
CA LYS A 252 14.61 -0.91 -8.93
C LYS A 252 15.49 -0.74 -10.18
N VAL A 253 16.31 -1.73 -10.49
CA VAL A 253 17.20 -1.66 -11.66
C VAL A 253 16.31 -1.61 -12.89
N PHE A 254 16.39 -0.51 -13.62
CA PHE A 254 15.64 -0.32 -14.84
C PHE A 254 16.60 -0.20 -16.01
N ASP A 255 16.66 -1.23 -16.86
CA ASP A 255 17.62 -1.33 -17.96
C ASP A 255 16.92 -1.19 -19.34
N PHE A 256 17.62 -0.56 -20.30
CA PHE A 256 17.18 -0.24 -21.65
C PHE A 256 18.07 -0.97 -22.67
N THR A 257 17.55 -1.97 -23.37
CA THR A 257 18.12 -2.37 -24.67
C THR A 257 17.05 -2.71 -25.72
N ASN A 258 16.96 -1.83 -26.73
CA ASN A 258 16.34 -1.95 -28.06
C ASN A 258 14.80 -1.96 -28.23
N LEU A 259 14.31 -1.15 -29.21
CA LEU A 259 13.39 -1.49 -30.35
C LEU A 259 12.34 -0.40 -30.71
N GLY A 260 12.08 -0.23 -32.02
CA GLY A 260 10.87 0.40 -32.62
C GLY A 260 9.78 -0.66 -32.94
N ASN A 261 8.65 -0.49 -33.66
CA ASN A 261 7.97 0.59 -34.40
C ASN A 261 6.47 0.19 -34.69
N TYR A 262 5.46 1.05 -34.39
CA TYR A 262 4.00 1.08 -34.80
C TYR A 262 3.03 -0.08 -34.37
N SER A 263 1.67 0.00 -34.30
CA SER A 263 0.58 1.01 -34.08
C SER A 263 -0.75 0.26 -33.80
N ILE A 264 -1.57 0.71 -32.83
CA ILE A 264 -2.68 -0.01 -32.13
C ILE A 264 -2.24 -1.33 -31.52
N THR A 265 -2.06 -1.33 -30.20
CA THR A 265 -1.12 -2.26 -29.61
C THR A 265 -1.70 -2.90 -28.38
N ARG A 266 -2.16 -4.15 -28.53
CA ARG A 266 -1.97 -5.13 -27.47
C ARG A 266 -0.47 -5.43 -27.50
N LEU A 267 0.29 -4.70 -26.70
CA LEU A 267 1.73 -4.91 -26.59
C LEU A 267 1.91 -6.22 -25.83
N TYR A 268 2.66 -7.15 -26.41
CA TYR A 268 3.05 -8.38 -25.74
C TYR A 268 4.47 -8.20 -25.22
N SER A 269 4.70 -8.55 -23.96
CA SER A 269 6.05 -8.71 -23.42
C SER A 269 6.72 -9.93 -24.06
N GLN A 270 7.97 -10.22 -23.70
CA GLN A 270 8.67 -11.42 -24.15
C GLN A 270 7.88 -12.71 -23.87
N LYS A 271 6.97 -12.69 -22.89
CA LYS A 271 5.91 -13.68 -22.70
C LYS A 271 4.60 -13.21 -23.32
N TYR A 272 3.99 -14.05 -24.14
CA TYR A 272 2.75 -13.75 -24.87
C TYR A 272 1.55 -13.50 -23.94
N GLU A 273 1.61 -14.02 -22.73
CA GLU A 273 0.55 -13.92 -21.73
C GLU A 273 0.57 -12.55 -21.02
N ASP A 274 1.72 -11.87 -20.99
CA ASP A 274 1.90 -10.53 -20.44
C ASP A 274 1.59 -9.49 -21.52
N CYS A 275 0.54 -8.68 -21.33
CA CYS A 275 0.15 -7.68 -22.30
C CYS A 275 -0.39 -6.37 -21.72
N MET A 276 -0.11 -5.26 -22.41
CA MET A 276 -0.71 -3.96 -22.14
C MET A 276 -1.78 -3.67 -23.18
N TRP A 277 -2.99 -3.35 -22.70
CA TRP A 277 -4.10 -2.93 -23.52
C TRP A 277 -4.20 -1.41 -23.50
N VAL A 278 -4.24 -0.82 -24.70
CA VAL A 278 -4.47 0.62 -24.88
C VAL A 278 -5.74 0.80 -25.68
N VAL A 279 -6.77 1.36 -25.05
CA VAL A 279 -8.05 1.69 -25.68
C VAL A 279 -8.14 3.19 -25.81
N ILE A 280 -8.20 3.68 -27.05
CA ILE A 280 -8.31 5.10 -27.37
C ILE A 280 -9.66 5.32 -28.04
N ASP A 281 -10.39 6.32 -27.54
CA ASP A 281 -11.54 6.90 -28.22
C ASP A 281 -11.29 8.42 -28.42
N PRO A 282 -12.19 9.17 -29.08
CA PRO A 282 -11.93 10.58 -29.41
C PRO A 282 -11.62 11.50 -28.24
N THR A 283 -12.00 11.12 -27.01
CA THR A 283 -11.86 11.95 -25.81
C THR A 283 -11.16 11.25 -24.66
N ASN A 284 -10.92 9.93 -24.76
CA ASN A 284 -10.39 9.12 -23.66
C ASN A 284 -9.26 8.20 -24.11
N ILE A 285 -8.34 7.94 -23.20
CA ILE A 285 -7.36 6.86 -23.32
C ILE A 285 -7.39 6.02 -22.04
N THR A 286 -7.41 4.71 -22.19
CA THR A 286 -7.31 3.76 -21.08
C THR A 286 -6.15 2.81 -21.32
N PHE A 287 -5.24 2.72 -20.35
CA PHE A 287 -4.15 1.76 -20.30
C PHE A 287 -4.49 0.72 -19.24
N GLU A 288 -4.45 -0.57 -19.57
CA GLU A 288 -4.64 -1.67 -18.63
C GLU A 288 -3.53 -2.71 -18.81
N GLU A 289 -2.87 -3.08 -17.72
CA GLU A 289 -1.84 -4.13 -17.73
C GLU A 289 -2.44 -5.48 -17.29
N LEU A 290 -2.29 -6.50 -18.14
CA LEU A 290 -2.65 -7.89 -17.87
C LEU A 290 -1.38 -8.73 -17.80
N CYS A 291 -1.17 -9.45 -16.69
CA CYS A 291 0.03 -10.26 -16.46
C CYS A 291 -0.32 -11.74 -16.32
N ASP A 292 0.58 -12.63 -16.72
CA ASP A 292 0.50 -14.05 -16.42
C ASP A 292 0.73 -14.30 -14.92
N ASP A 293 1.70 -13.59 -14.34
CA ASP A 293 1.99 -13.62 -12.90
C ASP A 293 1.17 -12.59 -12.12
N PHE A 294 -0.14 -12.60 -12.35
CA PHE A 294 -1.09 -11.66 -11.77
C PHE A 294 -1.11 -11.67 -10.24
N LYS A 295 -1.42 -10.51 -9.65
CA LYS A 295 -1.59 -10.37 -8.21
C LYS A 295 -2.94 -10.93 -7.78
N ILE A 296 -2.96 -11.64 -6.66
CA ILE A 296 -4.18 -12.20 -6.06
C ILE A 296 -4.46 -11.50 -4.72
N TYR A 297 -5.71 -11.11 -4.52
CA TYR A 297 -6.21 -10.54 -3.27
C TYR A 297 -7.58 -11.11 -2.94
N ASN A 298 -7.71 -11.81 -1.80
CA ASN A 298 -8.95 -12.49 -1.40
C ASN A 298 -9.58 -13.29 -2.57
N ASP A 299 -8.76 -14.13 -3.21
CA ASP A 299 -9.12 -14.95 -4.38
C ASP A 299 -9.54 -14.19 -5.65
N MET A 300 -9.32 -12.87 -5.68
CA MET A 300 -9.58 -12.03 -6.85
C MET A 300 -8.27 -11.71 -7.56
N ILE A 301 -8.31 -11.70 -8.89
CA ILE A 301 -7.21 -11.26 -9.73
C ILE A 301 -7.24 -9.73 -9.80
N VAL A 302 -6.10 -9.09 -9.56
CA VAL A 302 -5.97 -7.63 -9.52
C VAL A 302 -5.19 -7.13 -10.72
N THR A 303 -5.79 -6.23 -11.51
CA THR A 303 -5.10 -5.48 -12.58
C THR A 303 -5.03 -4.00 -12.23
N GLN A 304 -4.21 -3.26 -12.97
CA GLN A 304 -4.03 -1.82 -12.83
C GLN A 304 -4.48 -1.12 -14.11
N VAL A 305 -5.20 -0.01 -13.94
CA VAL A 305 -5.70 0.81 -15.02
C VAL A 305 -5.27 2.26 -14.79
N VAL A 306 -4.75 2.90 -15.84
CA VAL A 306 -4.62 4.36 -15.92
C VAL A 306 -5.58 4.85 -16.98
N HIS A 307 -6.49 5.75 -16.59
CA HIS A 307 -7.48 6.33 -17.48
C HIS A 307 -7.31 7.84 -17.53
N LEU A 308 -7.44 8.41 -18.72
CA LEU A 308 -7.37 9.86 -18.93
C LEU A 308 -8.43 10.33 -19.92
N GLU A 309 -8.88 11.56 -19.72
CA GLU A 309 -9.67 12.32 -20.70
C GLU A 309 -8.82 13.48 -21.25
N TYR A 310 -9.04 13.82 -22.51
CA TYR A 310 -8.32 14.91 -23.16
C TYR A 310 -9.22 15.76 -24.05
N GLU A 311 -8.82 17.02 -24.22
CA GLU A 311 -9.45 17.97 -25.12
C GLU A 311 -8.44 18.52 -26.13
N GLU A 312 -8.91 18.83 -27.34
CA GLU A 312 -8.13 19.52 -28.36
C GLU A 312 -8.57 20.99 -28.47
N LYS A 313 -7.70 21.91 -28.03
CA LYS A 313 -7.87 23.36 -28.16
C LYS A 313 -6.57 23.98 -28.65
N GLY A 314 -6.22 23.70 -29.91
CA GLY A 314 -4.96 24.08 -30.56
C GLY A 314 -3.76 23.18 -30.21
N MET A 315 -3.71 22.68 -28.97
CA MET A 315 -2.89 21.54 -28.54
C MET A 315 -3.78 20.55 -27.79
N HIS A 316 -3.32 19.30 -27.63
CA HIS A 316 -3.98 18.31 -26.79
C HIS A 316 -3.60 18.53 -25.33
N TYR A 317 -4.61 18.58 -24.45
CA TYR A 317 -4.43 18.70 -23.01
C TYR A 317 -5.18 17.59 -22.30
N ILE A 318 -4.54 16.99 -21.30
CA ILE A 318 -5.16 16.07 -20.36
C ILE A 318 -5.99 16.90 -19.38
N THR A 319 -7.29 16.63 -19.34
CA THR A 319 -8.25 17.29 -18.44
C THR A 319 -8.58 16.46 -17.21
N HIS A 320 -8.51 15.13 -17.36
CA HIS A 320 -8.75 14.14 -16.32
C HIS A 320 -7.68 13.06 -16.40
N LEU A 321 -7.21 12.60 -15.23
CA LEU A 321 -6.29 11.46 -15.11
C LEU A 321 -6.54 10.75 -13.80
N ASP A 322 -6.73 9.43 -13.84
CA ASP A 322 -6.82 8.61 -12.65
C ASP A 322 -6.09 7.27 -12.80
N HIS A 323 -5.83 6.66 -11.63
CA HIS A 323 -5.33 5.30 -11.53
C HIS A 323 -6.25 4.46 -10.66
N GLU A 324 -6.57 3.25 -11.13
CA GLU A 324 -7.46 2.31 -10.47
C GLU A 324 -6.89 0.90 -10.40
N TYR A 325 -7.20 0.19 -9.31
CA TYR A 325 -7.17 -1.26 -9.29
C TYR A 325 -8.53 -1.84 -9.69
N VAL A 326 -8.50 -2.83 -10.59
CA VAL A 326 -9.69 -3.57 -11.02
C VAL A 326 -9.59 -5.01 -10.52
N PHE A 327 -10.71 -5.56 -10.08
CA PHE A 327 -10.78 -6.88 -9.44
C PHE A 327 -11.63 -7.82 -10.28
N TYR A 328 -11.03 -8.92 -10.74
CA TYR A 328 -11.66 -9.92 -11.59
C TYR A 328 -11.84 -11.24 -10.84
N THR A 329 -12.92 -11.95 -11.13
CA THR A 329 -12.96 -13.40 -10.89
C THR A 329 -12.05 -14.10 -11.91
N ILE A 330 -11.71 -15.37 -11.64
CA ILE A 330 -10.90 -16.18 -12.56
C ILE A 330 -11.54 -16.24 -13.96
N ASP A 331 -12.86 -16.41 -14.04
CA ASP A 331 -13.56 -16.53 -15.32
C ASP A 331 -13.63 -15.20 -16.07
N GLU A 332 -13.84 -14.09 -15.36
CA GLU A 332 -13.80 -12.76 -15.97
C GLU A 332 -12.40 -12.46 -16.52
N TYR A 333 -11.35 -12.78 -15.78
CA TYR A 333 -9.98 -12.54 -16.22
C TYR A 333 -9.62 -13.39 -17.45
N LYS A 334 -10.01 -14.67 -17.48
CA LYS A 334 -9.84 -15.52 -18.66
C LYS A 334 -10.53 -14.94 -19.89
N ASN A 335 -11.79 -14.52 -19.75
CA ASN A 335 -12.54 -13.90 -20.85
C ASN A 335 -11.84 -12.64 -21.37
N LYS A 336 -11.28 -11.82 -20.46
CA LYS A 336 -10.48 -10.64 -20.79
C LYS A 336 -9.25 -11.04 -21.62
N ILE A 337 -8.41 -11.96 -21.12
CA ILE A 337 -7.18 -12.40 -21.82
C ILE A 337 -7.48 -13.00 -23.21
N MET A 338 -8.60 -13.73 -23.34
CA MET A 338 -9.05 -14.32 -24.60
C MET A 338 -9.47 -13.28 -25.66
N GLY A 339 -9.42 -11.98 -25.34
CA GLY A 339 -9.59 -10.89 -26.29
C GLY A 339 -10.90 -10.11 -26.14
N ASN A 340 -11.70 -10.38 -25.10
CA ASN A 340 -12.89 -9.57 -24.86
C ASN A 340 -12.51 -8.22 -24.22
N VAL A 341 -12.32 -7.21 -25.06
CA VAL A 341 -11.89 -5.86 -24.62
C VAL A 341 -12.83 -5.23 -23.60
N THR A 342 -14.11 -5.53 -23.73
CA THR A 342 -15.20 -4.96 -22.94
C THR A 342 -15.46 -5.67 -21.61
N GLN A 343 -14.79 -6.79 -21.34
CA GLN A 343 -14.92 -7.52 -20.08
C GLN A 343 -14.51 -6.61 -18.91
N LYS A 344 -15.44 -6.40 -17.97
CA LYS A 344 -15.22 -5.65 -16.73
C LYS A 344 -14.90 -6.62 -15.61
N GLY A 345 -14.04 -6.21 -14.68
CA GLY A 345 -13.87 -6.92 -13.41
C GLY A 345 -14.95 -6.49 -12.44
N THR A 346 -15.76 -7.43 -11.97
CA THR A 346 -16.90 -7.15 -11.06
C THR A 346 -16.76 -7.81 -9.70
N ALA A 347 -15.68 -8.56 -9.45
CA ALA A 347 -15.46 -9.26 -8.18
C ALA A 347 -15.43 -8.32 -6.96
N LYS A 348 -15.00 -7.08 -7.16
CA LYS A 348 -15.04 -6.01 -6.16
C LYS A 348 -15.09 -4.65 -6.85
N HIS A 349 -15.68 -3.65 -6.19
CA HIS A 349 -15.64 -2.26 -6.65
C HIS A 349 -14.19 -1.81 -6.85
N ARG A 350 -13.95 -1.05 -7.93
CA ARG A 350 -12.62 -0.53 -8.28
C ARG A 350 -12.05 0.34 -7.16
N LEU A 351 -10.73 0.32 -7.02
CA LEU A 351 -10.03 1.08 -6.00
C LEU A 351 -9.18 2.17 -6.66
N LYS A 352 -9.62 3.43 -6.61
CA LYS A 352 -8.84 4.57 -7.09
C LYS A 352 -7.71 4.89 -6.11
N SER A 353 -6.49 5.11 -6.61
CA SER A 353 -5.37 5.62 -5.80
C SER A 353 -5.31 7.14 -5.80
N PHE A 354 -5.57 7.77 -6.95
CA PHE A 354 -5.70 9.21 -7.08
C PHE A 354 -6.67 9.56 -8.21
N LYS A 355 -7.04 10.83 -8.26
CA LYS A 355 -7.82 11.43 -9.33
C LYS A 355 -7.36 12.88 -9.55
N ILE A 356 -7.14 13.24 -10.81
CA ILE A 356 -6.92 14.60 -11.29
C ILE A 356 -8.12 14.97 -12.15
N ASP A 357 -8.72 16.14 -11.89
CA ASP A 357 -9.84 16.68 -12.66
C ASP A 357 -9.59 18.15 -13.04
N ASN A 358 -10.36 18.64 -14.00
CA ASN A 358 -10.42 20.05 -14.42
C ASN A 358 -9.04 20.67 -14.71
N SER A 359 -8.11 19.84 -15.17
CA SER A 359 -6.71 20.21 -15.34
C SER A 359 -6.41 20.58 -16.79
N ARG A 360 -5.22 21.10 -17.03
CA ARG A 360 -4.76 21.47 -18.38
C ARG A 360 -3.30 21.09 -18.53
N ILE A 361 -3.03 19.79 -18.45
CA ILE A 361 -1.68 19.24 -18.56
C ILE A 361 -1.40 19.03 -20.05
N PRO A 362 -0.40 19.71 -20.65
CA PRO A 362 -0.03 19.46 -22.04
C PRO A 362 0.46 18.03 -22.22
N PHE A 363 0.07 17.36 -23.32
CA PHE A 363 0.55 16.00 -23.61
C PHE A 363 2.08 15.93 -23.74
N ASP A 364 2.70 16.99 -24.25
CA ASP A 364 4.14 17.12 -24.41
C ASP A 364 4.86 17.65 -23.16
N HIS A 365 4.15 17.81 -22.03
CA HIS A 365 4.79 18.19 -20.78
C HIS A 365 5.74 17.07 -20.32
N ARG A 366 6.97 17.46 -19.94
CA ARG A 366 8.03 16.53 -19.52
C ARG A 366 8.49 16.84 -18.11
N PHE A 367 8.82 15.80 -17.37
CA PHE A 367 9.48 15.89 -16.08
C PHE A 367 10.97 15.66 -16.22
N LYS A 368 11.75 16.47 -15.51
CA LYS A 368 13.14 16.16 -15.19
C LYS A 368 13.18 15.09 -14.11
N ILE A 369 13.81 13.96 -14.41
CA ILE A 369 13.90 12.81 -13.50
C ILE A 369 15.36 12.41 -13.37
N ILE A 370 15.77 12.13 -12.14
CA ILE A 370 17.04 11.49 -11.84
C ILE A 370 16.73 10.04 -11.48
N ARG A 371 17.24 9.11 -12.30
CA ARG A 371 17.15 7.66 -12.05
C ARG A 371 18.40 7.22 -11.29
N LYS A 372 18.36 6.04 -10.66
CA LYS A 372 19.54 5.43 -10.02
C LYS A 372 19.96 4.17 -10.77
N ASP A 373 21.26 3.93 -10.86
CA ASP A 373 21.81 2.69 -11.41
C ASP A 373 21.68 1.52 -10.41
N GLU A 374 22.13 0.33 -10.80
CA GLU A 374 22.13 -0.88 -9.96
C GLU A 374 22.96 -0.76 -8.67
N ASN A 375 23.87 0.21 -8.63
CA ASN A 375 24.74 0.50 -7.51
C ASN A 375 24.22 1.66 -6.64
N GLY A 376 23.05 2.23 -6.98
CA GLY A 376 22.43 3.35 -6.29
C GLY A 376 23.01 4.72 -6.64
N ASN A 377 23.87 4.80 -7.67
CA ASN A 377 24.40 6.08 -8.13
C ASN A 377 23.37 6.80 -8.99
N ASP A 378 23.29 8.13 -8.84
CA ASP A 378 22.46 8.96 -9.69
C ASP A 378 22.93 8.86 -11.16
N LEU A 379 22.01 8.47 -12.03
CA LEU A 379 22.16 8.57 -13.48
C LEU A 379 21.95 10.02 -13.92
N PRO A 380 22.40 10.38 -15.14
CA PRO A 380 22.12 11.69 -15.71
C PRO A 380 20.62 12.04 -15.65
N GLU A 381 20.32 13.32 -15.47
CA GLU A 381 18.95 13.83 -15.53
C GLU A 381 18.38 13.59 -16.93
N GLU A 382 17.17 13.03 -17.00
CA GLU A 382 16.46 12.74 -18.24
C GLU A 382 15.09 13.44 -18.24
N ASP A 383 14.64 13.85 -19.42
CA ASP A 383 13.30 14.41 -19.65
C ASP A 383 12.32 13.30 -20.07
N GLU A 384 11.38 12.96 -19.20
CA GLU A 384 10.36 11.93 -19.46
C GLU A 384 8.98 12.55 -19.62
N GLN A 385 8.19 12.05 -20.58
CA GLN A 385 6.83 12.53 -20.78
C GLN A 385 5.96 12.20 -19.57
N VAL A 386 5.09 13.13 -19.14
CA VAL A 386 4.24 12.96 -17.94
C VAL A 386 3.43 11.67 -17.96
N LEU A 387 2.80 11.35 -19.09
CA LEU A 387 1.97 10.14 -19.20
C LEU A 387 2.83 8.87 -19.10
N CYS A 388 3.99 8.85 -19.78
CA CYS A 388 4.96 7.77 -19.67
C CYS A 388 5.39 7.58 -18.21
N TYR A 389 5.76 8.67 -17.52
CA TYR A 389 6.18 8.62 -16.12
C TYR A 389 5.10 8.10 -15.17
N VAL A 390 3.83 8.51 -15.38
CA VAL A 390 2.70 8.00 -14.58
C VAL A 390 2.55 6.49 -14.77
N LEU A 391 2.60 6.00 -16.00
CA LEU A 391 2.53 4.56 -16.29
C LEU A 391 3.77 3.82 -15.73
N GLU A 392 4.95 4.45 -15.78
CA GLU A 392 6.18 3.99 -15.14
C GLU A 392 6.10 3.93 -13.59
N CYS A 393 5.17 4.65 -12.97
CA CYS A 393 4.93 4.53 -11.54
C CYS A 393 4.08 3.30 -11.16
N TYR A 394 3.26 2.77 -12.06
CA TYR A 394 2.28 1.72 -11.73
C TYR A 394 2.53 0.36 -12.38
N PHE A 395 2.82 0.31 -13.68
CA PHE A 395 2.87 -0.96 -14.41
C PHE A 395 4.13 -1.78 -14.08
N ARG A 396 4.17 -3.05 -14.43
CA ARG A 396 5.36 -3.88 -14.21
C ARG A 396 6.22 -3.98 -15.45
N HIS A 397 5.58 -4.14 -16.61
CA HIS A 397 6.21 -4.35 -17.91
C HIS A 397 6.52 -3.01 -18.58
N LYS A 398 7.58 -2.39 -18.09
CA LYS A 398 7.99 -1.07 -18.57
C LYS A 398 8.65 -1.11 -19.95
N ASP A 399 9.15 -2.27 -20.37
CA ASP A 399 9.56 -2.55 -21.74
C ASP A 399 8.43 -2.23 -22.73
N LEU A 400 7.18 -2.60 -22.40
CA LEU A 400 6.01 -2.27 -23.22
C LEU A 400 5.73 -0.77 -23.27
N LEU A 401 5.93 -0.06 -22.15
CA LEU A 401 5.79 1.40 -22.12
C LEU A 401 6.82 2.07 -23.01
N LYS A 402 8.08 1.62 -22.96
CA LYS A 402 9.14 2.15 -23.84
C LYS A 402 8.79 1.97 -25.30
N GLU A 403 8.37 0.77 -25.70
CA GLU A 403 7.98 0.49 -27.09
C GLU A 403 6.85 1.44 -27.53
N TYR A 404 5.88 1.70 -26.64
CA TYR A 404 4.76 2.58 -26.92
C TYR A 404 5.17 4.07 -27.04
N PHE A 405 6.04 4.56 -26.16
CA PHE A 405 6.43 5.98 -26.06
C PHE A 405 7.74 6.35 -26.79
N HIS A 406 8.41 5.41 -27.46
CA HIS A 406 9.74 5.60 -28.06
C HIS A 406 9.90 6.78 -29.03
N LYS A 407 8.80 7.36 -29.55
CA LYS A 407 8.79 8.46 -30.51
C LYS A 407 8.31 9.81 -29.97
N VAL A 408 8.07 9.93 -28.66
CA VAL A 408 7.47 11.13 -28.03
C VAL A 408 8.48 12.01 -27.31
#